data_AF-A0A2E4KLA5-F1
#
_entry.id   AF-A0A2E4KLA5-F1
#
_cell.length_a   1.000
_cell.length_b   1.000
_cell.length_c   1.000
_cell.angle_alpha   90.00
_cell.angle_beta   90.00
_cell.angle_gamma   90.00
#
_symmetry.space_group_name_H-M   'P 1'
#
loop_
_entity.id
_entity.type
_entity.pdbx_description
1 polymer ?
#
loop_
_entity_poly.entity_id
_entity_poly.type
_entity_poly.pdbx_seq_one_letter_code
_entity_poly.pdbx_strand_id
1 'polypeptide(L)'
;MHKRLGRWAYETLTIPGYMERFAVKRGLIKSMGGNAGLAKLATTYFENINVDAEGVFTGSYGLLVSVQGNYDDAGKLAVEVVQLKGSDLAAFLDSDDGPTKAMESRKRWSGFLDEATGYSAKQRGDKAKEETKKFSKAKSAIKMAHKSMELMKNLDQATIDKANELIASLEAMIEAGTPPSETQVKKLDKLF
;
A
#
# COMPACT_ATOMS: atom_id res chain seq x y z
N MET A 1 36.09 -23.34 -3.21
CA MET A 1 34.91 -22.86 -3.98
C MET A 1 33.65 -23.42 -3.35
N HIS A 2 32.90 -22.61 -2.60
CA HIS A 2 31.58 -22.99 -2.07
C HIS A 2 30.59 -21.89 -2.44
N LYS A 3 29.58 -22.26 -3.25
CA LYS A 3 28.51 -21.39 -3.73
C LYS A 3 27.66 -20.91 -2.54
N ARG A 4 27.54 -19.60 -2.35
CA ARG A 4 26.51 -19.01 -1.47
C ARG A 4 25.16 -19.15 -2.18
N LEU A 5 24.28 -19.96 -1.61
CA LEU A 5 22.86 -20.01 -2.01
C LEU A 5 22.21 -18.69 -1.62
N GLY A 6 21.68 -17.99 -2.63
CA GLY A 6 20.96 -16.73 -2.48
C GLY A 6 19.75 -16.91 -1.58
N ARG A 7 19.85 -16.35 -0.37
CA ARG A 7 18.70 -16.10 0.50
C ARG A 7 18.04 -14.83 -0.05
N TRP A 8 16.86 -15.00 -0.62
CA TRP A 8 15.96 -13.90 -0.97
C TRP A 8 15.63 -13.14 0.32
N ALA A 9 16.40 -12.10 0.62
CA ALA A 9 16.03 -11.10 1.59
C ALA A 9 14.97 -10.24 0.92
N TYR A 10 13.71 -10.43 1.30
CA TYR A 10 12.75 -9.34 1.22
C TYR A 10 13.12 -8.36 2.34
N GLU A 11 14.23 -7.62 2.15
CA GLU A 11 14.38 -6.33 2.79
C GLU A 11 13.29 -5.46 2.18
N THR A 12 12.16 -5.37 2.88
CA THR A 12 11.22 -4.28 2.66
C THR A 12 12.01 -3.02 2.94
N LEU A 13 12.54 -2.41 1.86
CA LEU A 13 13.03 -1.04 1.85
C LEU A 13 11.86 -0.15 2.27
N THR A 14 11.66 -0.04 3.58
CA THR A 14 10.82 0.96 4.20
C THR A 14 11.60 2.25 4.07
N ILE A 15 11.41 2.92 2.93
CA ILE A 15 11.80 4.31 2.76
C ILE A 15 11.01 5.09 3.83
N PRO A 16 11.67 5.81 4.75
CA PRO A 16 10.97 6.63 5.74
C PRO A 16 9.99 7.56 5.03
N GLY A 17 8.70 7.47 5.38
CA GLY A 17 7.62 8.26 4.77
C GLY A 17 6.78 7.59 3.69
N TYR A 18 7.02 6.31 3.32
CA TYR A 18 6.11 5.59 2.41
C TYR A 18 5.16 4.67 3.19
N MET A 19 3.95 5.17 3.47
CA MET A 19 2.89 4.37 4.10
C MET A 19 2.44 3.26 3.14
N GLU A 20 2.43 2.01 3.62
CA GLU A 20 1.89 0.88 2.87
C GLU A 20 0.37 1.03 2.74
N ARG A 21 -0.16 0.84 1.53
CA ARG A 21 -1.60 0.97 1.26
C ARG A 21 -2.24 -0.37 0.98
N PHE A 22 -3.31 -0.66 1.71
CA PHE A 22 -4.13 -1.85 1.53
C PHE A 22 -5.48 -1.51 0.93
N ALA A 23 -5.90 -2.30 -0.05
CA ALA A 23 -7.26 -2.22 -0.59
C ALA A 23 -8.29 -2.54 0.50
N VAL A 24 -9.38 -1.77 0.54
CA VAL A 24 -10.45 -1.92 1.52
C VAL A 24 -11.74 -2.36 0.84
N LYS A 25 -12.47 -3.28 1.47
CA LYS A 25 -13.76 -3.76 0.96
C LYS A 25 -14.76 -2.61 0.84
N ARG A 26 -15.45 -2.54 -0.31
CA ARG A 26 -16.44 -1.48 -0.59
C ARG A 26 -17.47 -1.38 0.54
N GLY A 27 -17.68 -0.17 1.04
CA GLY A 27 -18.64 0.13 2.11
C GLY A 27 -18.12 -0.07 3.52
N LEU A 28 -16.96 -0.73 3.71
CA LEU A 28 -16.43 -1.05 5.04
C LEU A 28 -16.09 0.21 5.86
N ILE A 29 -15.39 1.17 5.25
CA ILE A 29 -15.02 2.44 5.90
C ILE A 29 -16.25 3.13 6.48
N LYS A 30 -17.34 3.19 5.70
CA LYS A 30 -18.61 3.77 6.14
C LYS A 30 -19.23 2.98 7.28
N SER A 31 -19.26 1.64 7.19
CA SER A 31 -19.82 0.80 8.27
C SER A 31 -19.02 0.86 9.56
N MET A 32 -17.72 1.11 9.48
CA MET A 32 -16.86 1.28 10.65
C MET A 32 -16.97 2.66 11.29
N GLY A 33 -17.46 3.67 10.57
CA GLY A 33 -17.48 5.06 11.04
C GLY A 33 -16.19 5.83 10.72
N GLY A 34 -15.52 5.49 9.61
CA GLY A 34 -14.32 6.18 9.13
C GLY A 34 -13.11 6.00 10.05
N ASN A 35 -12.27 7.03 10.11
CA ASN A 35 -11.03 7.01 10.89
C ASN A 35 -11.27 6.90 12.41
N ALA A 36 -12.36 7.46 12.94
CA ALA A 36 -12.73 7.26 14.35
C ALA A 36 -13.03 5.78 14.66
N GLY A 37 -13.70 5.09 13.72
CA GLY A 37 -13.94 3.66 13.79
C GLY A 37 -12.67 2.82 13.73
N LEU A 38 -11.76 3.18 12.83
CA LEU A 38 -10.45 2.55 12.68
C LEU A 38 -9.60 2.70 13.95
N ALA A 39 -9.56 3.91 14.53
CA ALA A 39 -8.85 4.17 15.78
C ALA A 39 -9.44 3.35 16.94
N LYS A 40 -10.78 3.23 17.01
CA LYS A 40 -11.43 2.35 17.97
C LYS A 40 -11.03 0.89 17.76
N LEU A 41 -11.01 0.40 16.52
CA LEU A 41 -10.56 -0.95 16.19
C LEU A 41 -9.11 -1.18 16.63
N ALA A 42 -8.23 -0.20 16.43
CA ALA A 42 -6.83 -0.29 16.80
C ALA A 42 -6.64 -0.57 18.31
N THR A 43 -7.52 -0.07 19.19
CA THR A 43 -7.49 -0.34 20.64
C THR A 43 -7.69 -1.81 21.00
N THR A 44 -8.27 -2.62 20.11
CA THR A 44 -8.44 -4.07 20.33
C THR A 44 -7.16 -4.85 20.00
N TYR A 45 -6.28 -4.30 19.16
CA TYR A 45 -5.10 -4.99 18.67
C TYR A 45 -3.79 -4.46 19.24
N PHE A 46 -3.70 -3.15 19.51
CA PHE A 46 -2.48 -2.50 19.96
C PHE A 46 -2.68 -1.78 21.29
N GLU A 47 -1.56 -1.45 21.92
CA GLU A 47 -1.44 -0.69 23.15
C GLU A 47 -0.97 0.74 22.83
N ASN A 48 -1.00 1.63 23.84
CA ASN A 48 -0.53 3.01 23.74
C ASN A 48 -1.18 3.80 22.58
N ILE A 49 -2.47 3.56 22.34
CA ILE A 49 -3.20 4.21 21.26
C ILE A 49 -3.27 5.72 21.52
N ASN A 50 -2.80 6.48 20.55
CA ASN A 50 -3.03 7.91 20.41
C ASN A 50 -3.72 8.20 19.07
N VAL A 51 -4.50 9.27 19.01
CA VAL A 51 -5.17 9.70 17.77
C VAL A 51 -4.94 11.19 17.61
N ASP A 52 -4.49 11.62 16.44
CA ASP A 52 -4.30 13.04 16.15
C ASP A 52 -5.58 13.73 15.64
N ALA A 53 -5.46 15.02 15.34
CA ALA A 53 -6.58 15.84 14.87
C ALA A 53 -7.12 15.41 13.48
N GLU A 54 -6.33 14.68 12.69
CA GLU A 54 -6.68 14.18 11.37
C GLU A 54 -7.30 12.77 11.43
N GLY A 55 -7.39 12.20 12.64
CA GLY A 55 -7.91 10.87 12.89
C GLY A 55 -6.92 9.76 12.57
N VAL A 56 -5.64 10.07 12.40
CA VAL A 56 -4.59 9.07 12.26
C VAL A 56 -4.31 8.49 13.64
N PHE A 57 -4.44 7.17 13.78
CA PHE A 57 -4.08 6.51 15.02
C PHE A 57 -2.61 6.13 14.99
N THR A 58 -1.98 6.10 16.17
CA THR A 58 -0.67 5.50 16.41
C THR A 58 -0.78 4.56 17.60
N GLY A 59 -0.23 3.36 17.50
CA GLY A 59 -0.18 2.37 18.58
C GLY A 59 1.09 1.54 18.54
N SER A 60 1.24 0.64 19.51
CA SER A 60 2.37 -0.30 19.54
C SER A 60 1.97 -1.61 20.20
N TYR A 61 2.66 -2.70 19.88
CA TYR A 61 2.52 -3.95 20.61
C TYR A 61 3.72 -4.86 20.34
N GLY A 62 4.36 -5.34 21.41
CA GLY A 62 5.44 -6.33 21.34
C GLY A 62 6.55 -5.93 20.38
N LEU A 63 6.66 -6.63 19.26
CA LEU A 63 7.65 -6.37 18.20
C LEU A 63 7.38 -5.06 17.43
N LEU A 64 6.11 -4.65 17.33
CA LEU A 64 5.66 -3.49 16.58
C LEU A 64 5.78 -2.26 17.48
N VAL A 65 6.92 -1.55 17.40
CA VAL A 65 7.18 -0.38 18.26
C VAL A 65 6.36 0.83 17.86
N SER A 66 5.92 0.90 16.60
CA SER A 66 4.95 1.89 16.14
C SER A 66 4.12 1.30 15.00
N VAL A 67 2.81 1.52 15.07
CA VAL A 67 1.83 1.23 14.03
C VAL A 67 0.98 2.49 13.89
N GLN A 68 1.19 3.23 12.82
CA GLN A 68 0.38 4.36 12.45
C GLN A 68 -0.59 3.98 11.33
N GLY A 69 -1.82 4.48 11.35
CA GLY A 69 -2.72 4.23 10.23
C GLY A 69 -3.96 5.12 10.15
N ASN A 70 -4.47 5.25 8.93
CA ASN A 70 -5.70 5.94 8.60
C ASN A 70 -6.30 5.38 7.31
N TYR A 71 -7.60 5.63 7.08
CA TYR A 71 -8.14 5.59 5.74
C TYR A 71 -7.77 6.88 5.00
N ASP A 72 -7.21 6.74 3.80
CA ASP A 72 -6.85 7.85 2.92
C ASP A 72 -8.01 8.28 2.02
N ASP A 73 -7.83 9.39 1.29
CA ASP A 73 -8.83 9.94 0.37
C ASP A 73 -9.15 9.00 -0.81
N ALA A 74 -8.26 8.05 -1.11
CA ALA A 74 -8.48 7.01 -2.11
C ALA A 74 -9.33 5.85 -1.56
N GLY A 75 -9.75 5.91 -0.30
CA GLY A 75 -10.51 4.87 0.37
C GLY A 75 -9.70 3.61 0.64
N LYS A 76 -8.37 3.74 0.77
CA LYS A 76 -7.46 2.66 1.15
C LYS A 76 -7.04 2.82 2.60
N LEU A 77 -6.63 1.72 3.21
CA LEU A 77 -5.97 1.75 4.52
C LEU A 77 -4.49 2.05 4.29
N ALA A 78 -4.03 3.23 4.70
CA ALA A 78 -2.63 3.61 4.73
C ALA A 78 -2.05 3.30 6.11
N VAL A 79 -0.90 2.63 6.16
CA VAL A 79 -0.23 2.28 7.42
C VAL A 79 1.27 2.46 7.34
N GLU A 80 1.86 2.92 8.43
CA GLU A 80 3.30 2.91 8.65
C GLU A 80 3.60 2.00 9.85
N VAL A 81 4.53 1.06 9.68
CA VAL A 81 4.88 0.09 10.72
C VAL A 81 6.38 0.14 10.96
N VAL A 82 6.74 0.42 12.21
CA VAL A 82 8.11 0.32 12.71
C VAL A 82 8.19 -0.90 13.62
N GLN A 83 9.16 -1.77 13.34
CA GLN A 83 9.41 -2.99 14.10
C GLN A 83 10.80 -2.96 14.72
N LEU A 84 10.98 -3.67 15.85
CA LEU A 84 12.32 -3.90 16.40
C LEU A 84 13.22 -4.60 15.38
N LYS A 85 14.50 -4.22 15.39
CA LYS A 85 15.54 -4.75 14.50
C LYS A 85 16.88 -4.77 15.21
N GLY A 86 17.84 -5.50 14.65
CA GLY A 86 19.22 -5.52 15.15
C GLY A 86 19.35 -6.05 16.58
N SER A 87 20.19 -5.39 17.38
CA SER A 87 20.43 -5.76 18.78
C SER A 87 19.17 -5.74 19.63
N ASP A 88 18.26 -4.79 19.39
CA ASP A 88 17.04 -4.63 20.18
C ASP A 88 16.08 -5.79 19.94
N LEU A 89 16.03 -6.28 18.69
CA LEU A 89 15.28 -7.49 18.36
C LEU A 89 15.88 -8.72 19.04
N ALA A 90 17.22 -8.88 19.02
CA ALA A 90 17.88 -10.01 19.66
C ALA A 90 17.60 -10.03 21.17
N ALA A 91 17.82 -8.89 21.84
CA ALA A 91 17.53 -8.75 23.27
C ALA A 91 16.04 -8.99 23.61
N PHE A 92 15.13 -8.51 22.76
CA PHE A 92 13.70 -8.78 22.92
C PHE A 92 13.38 -10.27 22.82
N LEU A 93 13.92 -10.97 21.82
CA LEU A 93 13.67 -12.40 21.60
C LEU A 93 14.34 -13.31 22.65
N ASP A 94 15.43 -12.87 23.26
CA ASP A 94 16.12 -13.60 24.32
C ASP A 94 15.42 -13.45 25.69
N SER A 95 14.42 -12.56 25.80
CA SER A 95 13.59 -12.44 27.01
C SER A 95 12.59 -13.59 27.15
N ASP A 96 12.20 -13.91 28.38
CA ASP A 96 11.33 -15.07 28.70
C ASP A 96 10.02 -15.10 27.88
N ASP A 97 9.41 -13.94 27.63
CA ASP A 97 8.17 -13.80 26.86
C ASP A 97 8.38 -13.33 25.40
N GLY A 98 9.61 -13.04 25.01
CA GLY A 98 9.97 -12.42 23.74
C GLY A 98 9.43 -13.15 22.50
N PRO A 99 9.72 -14.45 22.34
CA PRO A 99 9.25 -15.23 21.20
C PRO A 99 7.72 -15.29 21.12
N THR A 100 7.06 -15.47 22.27
CA THR A 100 5.59 -15.51 22.37
C THR A 100 4.99 -14.17 21.97
N LYS A 101 5.49 -13.06 22.50
CA LYS A 101 5.04 -11.71 22.14
C LYS A 101 5.32 -11.38 20.67
N ALA A 102 6.42 -11.86 20.09
CA ALA A 102 6.70 -11.70 18.66
C ALA A 102 5.67 -12.44 17.78
N MET A 103 5.29 -13.67 18.16
CA MET A 103 4.23 -14.42 17.49
C MET A 103 2.88 -13.73 17.64
N GLU A 104 2.55 -13.26 18.85
CA GLU A 104 1.32 -12.55 19.11
C GLU A 104 1.25 -11.22 18.34
N SER A 105 2.36 -10.50 18.22
CA SER A 105 2.47 -9.26 17.42
C SER A 105 2.06 -9.52 15.97
N ARG A 106 2.56 -10.60 15.36
CA ARG A 106 2.18 -10.99 13.99
C ARG A 106 0.70 -11.36 13.90
N LYS A 107 0.17 -12.08 14.88
CA LYS A 107 -1.25 -12.46 14.94
C LYS A 107 -2.15 -11.22 15.04
N ARG A 108 -1.82 -10.29 15.93
CA ARG A 108 -2.54 -9.03 16.13
C ARG A 108 -2.49 -8.17 14.87
N TRP A 109 -1.32 -8.01 14.26
CA TRP A 109 -1.18 -7.29 12.99
C TRP A 109 -2.06 -7.89 11.88
N SER A 110 -2.01 -9.21 11.69
CA SER A 110 -2.81 -9.87 10.67
C SER A 110 -4.31 -9.75 10.94
N GLY A 111 -4.74 -9.90 12.20
CA GLY A 111 -6.13 -9.75 12.59
C GLY A 111 -6.64 -8.33 12.39
N PHE A 112 -5.85 -7.33 12.79
CA PHE A 112 -6.15 -5.93 12.54
C PHE A 112 -6.35 -5.67 11.05
N LEU A 113 -5.43 -6.12 10.19
CA LEU A 113 -5.58 -5.95 8.75
C LEU A 113 -6.81 -6.69 8.20
N ASP A 114 -7.15 -7.87 8.73
CA ASP A 114 -8.34 -8.61 8.30
C ASP A 114 -9.62 -7.79 8.55
N GLU A 115 -9.75 -7.21 9.74
CA GLU A 115 -10.92 -6.42 10.12
C GLU A 115 -10.92 -5.01 9.48
N ALA A 116 -9.78 -4.33 9.46
CA ALA A 116 -9.66 -2.97 8.92
C ALA A 116 -9.79 -2.92 7.39
N THR A 117 -9.48 -4.01 6.69
CA THR A 117 -9.62 -4.10 5.22
C THR A 117 -10.84 -4.88 4.77
N GLY A 118 -11.38 -5.78 5.62
CA GLY A 118 -12.45 -6.70 5.28
C GLY A 118 -12.00 -7.83 4.34
N TYR A 119 -10.70 -8.08 4.27
CA TYR A 119 -10.06 -9.10 3.43
C TYR A 119 -9.12 -9.96 4.26
N SER A 120 -9.12 -11.27 4.05
CA SER A 120 -8.10 -12.16 4.63
C SER A 120 -6.70 -11.89 4.04
N ALA A 121 -5.65 -12.40 4.68
CA ALA A 121 -4.28 -12.32 4.17
C ALA A 121 -4.12 -12.77 2.70
N LYS A 122 -4.80 -13.87 2.30
CA LYS A 122 -4.80 -14.34 0.90
C LYS A 122 -5.43 -13.31 -0.03
N GLN A 123 -6.60 -12.79 0.33
CA GLN A 123 -7.31 -11.79 -0.47
C GLN A 123 -6.53 -10.48 -0.57
N ARG A 124 -5.87 -10.04 0.51
CA ARG A 124 -4.95 -8.88 0.47
C ARG A 124 -3.82 -9.10 -0.54
N GLY A 125 -3.21 -10.29 -0.54
CA GLY A 125 -2.20 -10.65 -1.53
C GLY A 125 -2.72 -10.63 -2.97
N ASP A 126 -3.93 -11.13 -3.21
CA ASP A 126 -4.57 -11.08 -4.53
C ASP A 126 -4.90 -9.64 -4.95
N LYS A 127 -5.35 -8.79 -4.02
CA LYS A 127 -5.60 -7.36 -4.25
C LYS A 127 -4.32 -6.59 -4.58
N ALA A 128 -3.24 -6.82 -3.85
CA ALA A 128 -1.95 -6.21 -4.16
C ALA A 128 -1.48 -6.58 -5.59
N LYS A 129 -1.64 -7.85 -6.00
CA LYS A 129 -1.33 -8.28 -7.37
C LYS A 129 -2.22 -7.61 -8.41
N GLU A 130 -3.52 -7.47 -8.15
CA GLU A 130 -4.44 -6.74 -9.02
C GLU A 130 -4.00 -5.28 -9.22
N GLU A 131 -3.57 -4.61 -8.14
CA GLU A 131 -3.09 -3.23 -8.21
C GLU A 131 -1.77 -3.12 -8.97
N THR A 132 -0.80 -4.00 -8.71
CA THR A 132 0.45 -4.06 -9.48
C THR A 132 0.18 -4.21 -10.99
N LYS A 133 -0.79 -5.06 -11.37
CA LYS A 133 -1.19 -5.21 -12.78
C LYS A 133 -1.76 -3.91 -13.36
N LYS A 134 -2.50 -3.10 -12.59
CA LYS A 134 -3.01 -1.80 -13.05
C LYS A 134 -1.85 -0.82 -13.33
N PHE A 135 -0.85 -0.77 -12.44
CA PHE A 135 0.34 0.04 -12.68
C PHE A 135 1.11 -0.41 -13.93
N SER A 136 1.33 -1.72 -14.10
CA SER A 136 2.00 -2.25 -15.30
C SER A 136 1.24 -1.92 -16.59
N LYS A 137 -0.09 -2.03 -16.58
CA LYS A 137 -0.93 -1.66 -17.73
C LYS A 137 -0.84 -0.17 -18.05
N ALA A 138 -0.93 0.70 -17.04
CA ALA A 138 -0.80 2.14 -17.23
C ALA A 138 0.57 2.53 -17.82
N LYS A 139 1.66 1.98 -17.28
CA LYS A 139 3.02 2.18 -17.83
C LYS A 139 3.14 1.71 -19.28
N SER A 140 2.53 0.57 -19.61
CA SER A 140 2.50 0.06 -20.98
C SER A 140 1.72 0.98 -21.92
N ALA A 141 0.55 1.48 -21.51
CA ALA A 141 -0.27 2.40 -22.29
C ALA A 141 0.46 3.73 -22.57
N ILE A 142 1.11 4.30 -21.54
CA ILE A 142 1.95 5.51 -21.69
C ILE A 142 3.06 5.27 -22.73
N LYS A 143 3.79 4.15 -22.62
CA LYS A 143 4.86 3.81 -23.56
C LYS A 143 4.33 3.65 -25.00
N MET A 144 3.18 3.01 -25.17
CA MET A 144 2.56 2.82 -26.47
C MET A 144 2.09 4.15 -27.07
N ALA A 145 1.48 5.02 -26.26
CA ALA A 145 1.06 6.36 -26.68
C ALA A 145 2.25 7.19 -27.20
N HIS A 146 3.36 7.23 -26.47
CA HIS A 146 4.58 7.90 -26.96
C HIS A 146 5.07 7.31 -28.28
N LYS A 147 5.05 5.97 -28.43
CA LYS A 147 5.48 5.33 -29.67
C LYS A 147 4.55 5.62 -30.85
N SER A 148 3.24 5.65 -30.62
CA SER A 148 2.25 6.02 -31.65
C SER A 148 2.43 7.45 -32.11
N MET A 149 2.63 8.40 -31.17
CA MET A 149 2.91 9.81 -31.50
C MET A 149 4.20 9.99 -32.31
N GLU A 150 5.22 9.18 -32.07
CA GLU A 150 6.48 9.19 -32.83
C GLU A 150 6.31 8.64 -34.26
N LEU A 151 5.50 7.59 -34.44
CA LEU A 151 5.38 6.87 -35.72
C LEU A 151 4.32 7.43 -36.67
N MET A 152 3.24 7.99 -36.14
CA MET A 152 2.13 8.49 -36.94
C MET A 152 2.44 9.90 -37.48
N LYS A 153 2.60 10.02 -38.80
CA LYS A 153 3.03 11.27 -39.45
C LYS A 153 1.93 12.34 -39.59
N ASN A 154 0.66 11.98 -39.38
CA ASN A 154 -0.51 12.84 -39.62
C ASN A 154 -1.45 12.93 -38.40
N LEU A 155 -0.89 12.92 -37.18
CA LEU A 155 -1.70 13.21 -35.99
C LEU A 155 -2.01 14.70 -35.93
N ASP A 156 -3.25 15.05 -35.61
CA ASP A 156 -3.60 16.43 -35.30
C ASP A 156 -3.04 16.84 -33.93
N GLN A 157 -2.79 18.14 -33.77
CA GLN A 157 -2.26 18.68 -32.51
C GLN A 157 -3.23 18.41 -31.34
N ALA A 158 -4.54 18.41 -31.60
CA ALA A 158 -5.56 18.13 -30.59
C ALA A 158 -5.44 16.72 -29.99
N THR A 159 -5.13 15.70 -30.80
CA THR A 159 -4.92 14.33 -30.32
C THR A 159 -3.63 14.22 -29.52
N ILE A 160 -2.56 14.90 -29.95
CA ILE A 160 -1.28 14.95 -29.24
C ILE A 160 -1.46 15.60 -27.86
N ASP A 161 -2.12 16.76 -27.81
CA ASP A 161 -2.37 17.49 -26.57
C ASP A 161 -3.18 16.63 -25.59
N LYS A 162 -4.25 16.01 -26.08
CA LYS A 162 -5.09 15.11 -25.27
C LYS A 162 -4.33 13.86 -24.80
N ALA A 163 -3.44 13.31 -25.62
CA ALA A 163 -2.59 12.19 -25.21
C ALA A 163 -1.64 12.61 -24.08
N ASN A 164 -0.99 13.77 -24.20
CA ASN A 164 -0.09 14.31 -23.17
C ASN A 164 -0.82 14.60 -21.86
N GLU A 165 -2.04 15.14 -21.90
CA GLU A 165 -2.88 15.35 -20.70
C GLU A 165 -3.18 14.03 -19.99
N LEU A 166 -3.58 12.99 -20.74
CA LEU A 166 -3.86 11.67 -20.18
C LEU A 166 -2.60 10.99 -19.64
N ILE A 167 -1.47 11.13 -20.33
CA ILE A 167 -0.17 10.61 -19.87
C ILE A 167 0.21 11.27 -18.55
N ALA A 168 0.21 12.60 -18.47
CA ALA A 168 0.56 13.34 -17.26
C ALA A 168 -0.34 12.96 -16.07
N SER A 169 -1.64 12.78 -16.31
CA SER A 169 -2.56 12.30 -15.28
C SER A 169 -2.22 10.88 -14.79
N LEU A 170 -1.90 9.96 -15.70
CA LEU A 170 -1.53 8.60 -15.34
C LEU A 170 -0.17 8.55 -14.62
N GLU A 171 0.80 9.35 -15.03
CA GLU A 171 2.12 9.47 -14.38
C GLU A 171 1.98 10.00 -12.95
N ALA A 172 1.22 11.08 -12.74
CA ALA A 172 0.96 11.62 -11.41
C ALA A 172 0.32 10.57 -10.48
N MET A 173 -0.61 9.76 -10.99
CA MET A 173 -1.20 8.65 -10.22
C MET A 173 -0.18 7.56 -9.89
N ILE A 174 0.69 7.19 -10.84
CA ILE A 174 1.76 6.22 -10.65
C ILE A 174 2.74 6.71 -9.57
N GLU A 175 3.15 7.97 -9.64
CA GLU A 175 4.06 8.60 -8.66
C GLU A 175 3.43 8.68 -7.27
N ALA A 176 2.15 9.05 -7.19
CA ALA A 176 1.40 9.07 -5.94
C ALA A 176 1.14 7.67 -5.34
N GLY A 177 1.45 6.59 -6.06
CA GLY A 177 1.16 5.22 -5.64
C GLY A 177 -0.34 4.88 -5.67
N THR A 178 -1.13 5.61 -6.47
CA THR A 178 -2.56 5.39 -6.66
C THR A 178 -2.79 4.62 -7.97
N PRO A 179 -3.34 3.40 -7.95
CA PRO A 179 -3.49 2.61 -9.16
C PRO A 179 -4.53 3.26 -10.10
N PRO A 180 -4.17 3.56 -11.36
CA PRO A 180 -5.11 4.13 -12.31
C PRO A 180 -6.28 3.18 -12.59
N SER A 181 -7.46 3.76 -12.87
CA SER A 181 -8.61 2.96 -13.28
C SER A 181 -8.44 2.42 -14.70
N GLU A 182 -9.09 1.28 -14.99
CA GLU A 182 -9.07 0.70 -16.32
C GLU A 182 -9.68 1.65 -17.38
N THR A 183 -10.68 2.43 -16.99
CA THR A 183 -11.30 3.45 -17.87
C THR A 183 -10.32 4.55 -18.25
N GLN A 184 -9.48 5.02 -17.31
CA GLN A 184 -8.46 6.04 -17.60
C GLN A 184 -7.40 5.50 -18.57
N VAL A 185 -6.90 4.28 -18.32
CA VAL A 185 -5.92 3.64 -19.22
C VAL A 185 -6.52 3.43 -20.62
N LYS A 186 -7.76 2.92 -20.71
CA LYS A 186 -8.46 2.73 -21.99
C LYS A 186 -8.72 4.02 -22.77
N LYS A 187 -8.84 5.17 -22.09
CA LYS A 187 -8.99 6.45 -22.79
C LYS A 187 -7.72 6.80 -23.59
N LEU A 188 -6.55 6.52 -23.03
CA LEU A 188 -5.27 6.73 -23.70
C LEU A 188 -5.06 5.72 -24.83
N ASP A 189 -5.30 4.42 -24.56
CA ASP A 189 -5.14 3.36 -25.56
C ASP A 189 -6.01 3.55 -26.81
N LYS A 190 -7.15 4.24 -26.69
CA LYS A 190 -8.09 4.47 -27.79
C LYS A 190 -7.80 5.72 -28.62
N LEU A 191 -6.77 6.50 -28.29
CA LEU A 191 -6.40 7.69 -29.08
C LEU A 191 -5.61 7.33 -30.35
N PHE A 192 -5.07 6.12 -30.43
CA PHE A 192 -4.21 5.62 -31.51
C PHE A 192 -4.71 4.27 -32.00
#